data_AF-A0AAU8LR28-F1
#
_entry.id   AF-A0AAU8LR28-F1
#
_cell.length_a   1.000
_cell.length_b   1.000
_cell.length_c   1.000
_cell.angle_alpha   90.00
_cell.angle_beta   90.00
_cell.angle_gamma   90.00
#
_symmetry.space_group_name_H-M   'P 1'
#
loop_
_entity.id
_entity.type
_entity.pdbx_description
1 polymer ?
#
loop_
_entity_poly.entity_id
_entity_poly.type
_entity_poly.pdbx_seq_one_letter_code
_entity_poly.pdbx_strand_id
1 'polypeptide(L)'
;MKVANPLYDVVFKYLMQDMRVAKLVISNIIEQEIESLDFAFTELNRKLPDGGLTVLRIDFAAKIREPDGSSRLVLIELQKAKFPTDITRFRKYLGKQYQEDSNIHLDERTGKRRLFPL
;
A
#
# COMPACT_ATOMS: atom_id res chain seq x y z
N MET A 1 -8.95 -21.58 22.68
CA MET A 1 -8.37 -21.05 21.43
C MET A 1 -7.92 -19.62 21.68
N LYS A 2 -6.63 -19.28 21.50
CA LYS A 2 -6.17 -17.89 21.58
C LYS A 2 -6.12 -17.34 20.16
N VAL A 3 -6.91 -16.31 19.88
CA VAL A 3 -6.94 -15.64 18.57
C VAL A 3 -5.97 -14.46 18.64
N ALA A 4 -4.98 -14.44 17.74
CA ALA A 4 -4.09 -13.30 17.61
C ALA A 4 -4.84 -12.16 16.94
N ASN A 5 -4.88 -10.99 17.58
CA ASN A 5 -5.53 -9.81 17.00
C ASN A 5 -4.64 -9.22 15.89
N PRO A 6 -5.09 -9.20 14.63
CA PRO A 6 -4.30 -8.74 13.48
C PRO A 6 -3.97 -7.25 13.52
N LEU A 7 -4.58 -6.46 14.42
CA LEU A 7 -4.29 -5.04 14.58
C LEU A 7 -3.00 -4.77 15.38
N TYR A 8 -2.46 -5.75 16.10
CA TYR A 8 -1.16 -5.63 16.76
C TYR A 8 -0.03 -5.72 15.76
N ASP A 9 0.98 -4.86 15.92
CA ASP A 9 2.08 -4.67 14.96
C ASP A 9 2.78 -5.98 14.59
N VAL A 10 3.05 -6.84 15.59
CA VAL A 10 3.75 -8.11 15.40
C VAL A 10 2.90 -9.08 14.57
N VAL A 11 1.61 -9.21 14.88
CA VAL A 11 0.69 -10.11 14.17
C VAL A 11 0.51 -9.61 12.74
N PHE A 12 0.30 -8.30 12.58
CA PHE A 12 0.16 -7.67 11.27
C PHE A 12 1.39 -7.87 10.40
N LYS A 13 2.59 -7.68 10.96
CA LYS A 13 3.85 -7.94 10.26
C LYS A 13 3.91 -9.37 9.74
N TYR A 14 3.61 -10.36 10.58
CA TYR A 14 3.63 -11.77 10.15
C TYR A 14 2.58 -12.07 9.07
N LEU A 15 1.38 -11.47 9.16
CA LEU A 15 0.35 -11.62 8.12
C LEU A 15 0.83 -11.05 6.78
N MET A 16 1.51 -9.91 6.78
CA MET A 16 2.03 -9.27 5.56
C MET A 16 3.31 -9.94 5.03
N GLN A 17 3.97 -10.78 5.84
CA GLN A 17 5.10 -11.61 5.41
C GLN A 17 4.68 -12.87 4.65
N ASP A 18 3.49 -13.42 4.91
CA ASP A 18 2.92 -14.50 4.08
C ASP A 18 2.31 -13.88 2.82
N MET A 19 2.93 -14.11 1.67
CA MET A 19 2.52 -13.50 0.40
C MET A 19 1.10 -13.85 -0.02
N ARG A 20 0.58 -15.03 0.36
CA ARG A 20 -0.80 -15.43 0.04
C ARG A 20 -1.80 -14.60 0.85
N VAL A 21 -1.48 -14.38 2.12
CA VAL A 21 -2.29 -13.55 3.02
C VAL A 21 -2.18 -12.09 2.64
N ALA A 22 -0.96 -11.59 2.38
CA ALA A 22 -0.72 -10.23 1.91
C ALA A 22 -1.49 -9.93 0.61
N LYS A 23 -1.40 -10.84 -0.37
CA LYS A 23 -2.14 -10.74 -1.64
C LYS A 23 -3.66 -10.67 -1.40
N LEU A 24 -4.20 -11.54 -0.54
CA LEU A 24 -5.62 -11.53 -0.21
C LEU A 24 -6.05 -10.22 0.46
N VAL A 25 -5.29 -9.75 1.47
CA VAL A 25 -5.61 -8.52 2.19
C VAL A 25 -5.54 -7.31 1.25
N ILE A 26 -4.46 -7.18 0.49
CA ILE A 26 -4.25 -6.04 -0.40
C ILE A 26 -5.30 -6.06 -1.53
N SER A 27 -5.57 -7.20 -2.16
CA SER A 27 -6.58 -7.29 -3.23
C SER A 27 -7.97 -6.87 -2.76
N ASN A 28 -8.33 -7.22 -1.51
CA ASN A 28 -9.59 -6.79 -0.91
C ASN A 28 -9.60 -5.29 -0.59
N ILE A 29 -8.47 -4.72 -0.15
CA ILE A 29 -8.38 -3.28 0.15
C ILE A 29 -8.49 -2.43 -1.11
N ILE A 30 -7.84 -2.83 -2.20
CA ILE A 30 -7.82 -2.07 -3.46
C ILE A 30 -8.95 -2.44 -4.42
N GLU A 31 -9.77 -3.44 -4.06
CA GLU A 31 -10.88 -3.99 -4.85
C GLU A 31 -10.49 -4.37 -6.29
N GLN A 32 -9.28 -4.93 -6.47
CA GLN A 32 -8.76 -5.32 -7.78
C GLN A 32 -8.09 -6.69 -7.75
N GLU A 33 -8.16 -7.39 -8.89
CA GLU A 33 -7.50 -8.69 -9.05
C GLU A 33 -5.99 -8.51 -9.16
N ILE A 34 -5.25 -9.10 -8.23
CA ILE A 34 -3.80 -9.16 -8.25
C ILE A 34 -3.38 -10.48 -8.89
N GLU A 35 -2.62 -10.45 -9.99
CA GLU A 35 -2.05 -11.65 -10.61
C GLU A 35 -0.86 -12.17 -9.78
N SER A 36 0.11 -11.29 -9.49
CA SER A 36 1.29 -11.59 -8.68
C SER A 36 1.58 -10.46 -7.71
N LEU A 37 2.17 -10.83 -6.57
CA LEU A 37 2.60 -9.91 -5.51
C LEU A 37 3.99 -10.34 -5.06
N ASP A 38 4.92 -9.40 -5.04
CA ASP A 38 6.31 -9.62 -4.66
C ASP A 38 6.76 -8.54 -3.67
N PHE A 39 7.73 -8.83 -2.81
CA PHE A 39 8.35 -7.81 -1.98
C PHE A 39 9.20 -6.88 -2.85
N ALA A 40 8.94 -5.58 -2.79
CA ALA A 40 9.74 -4.61 -3.53
C ALA A 40 10.98 -4.18 -2.75
N PHE A 41 10.89 -4.02 -1.43
CA PHE A 41 11.98 -3.84 -0.46
C PHE A 41 11.35 -3.81 0.95
N THR A 42 12.02 -4.23 2.02
CA THR A 42 11.39 -4.28 3.36
C THR A 42 12.30 -3.75 4.47
N GLU A 43 11.65 -2.97 5.35
CA GLU A 43 12.01 -2.50 6.69
C GLU A 43 12.73 -1.15 6.89
N LEU A 44 11.93 -0.14 7.25
CA LEU A 44 12.37 1.04 8.00
C LEU A 44 11.58 1.10 9.32
N ASN A 45 12.01 0.30 10.30
CA ASN A 45 11.43 0.29 11.63
C ASN A 45 11.98 1.45 12.46
N ARG A 46 11.16 2.47 12.74
CA ARG A 46 11.47 3.39 13.84
C ARG A 46 10.96 2.75 15.13
N LYS A 47 11.88 2.34 16.01
CA LYS A 47 11.54 1.80 17.31
C LYS A 47 11.36 2.95 18.31
N LEU A 48 10.35 2.84 19.16
CA LEU A 48 10.21 3.66 20.35
C LEU A 48 11.21 3.20 21.43
N PRO A 49 11.53 4.07 22.40
CA PRO A 49 12.36 3.70 23.56
C PRO A 49 11.80 2.53 24.37
N ASP A 50 10.48 2.30 24.32
CA ASP A 50 9.77 1.21 25.01
C ASP A 50 9.74 -0.12 24.22
N GLY A 51 10.37 -0.18 23.05
CA GLY A 51 10.42 -1.37 22.20
C GLY A 51 9.23 -1.54 21.24
N GLY A 52 8.24 -0.64 21.27
CA GLY A 52 7.15 -0.60 20.28
C GLY A 52 7.62 -0.11 18.90
N LEU A 53 6.93 -0.53 17.84
CA LEU A 53 7.16 0.02 16.50
C LEU A 53 6.37 1.34 16.37
N THR A 54 7.04 2.43 15.98
CA THR A 54 6.35 3.70 15.68
C THR A 54 5.68 3.63 14.31
N VAL A 55 6.40 3.09 13.32
CA VAL A 55 5.95 2.98 11.94
C VAL A 55 6.49 1.67 11.32
N LEU A 56 5.59 0.84 10.79
CA LEU A 56 5.88 -0.30 9.93
C LEU A 56 5.66 0.15 8.48
N ARG A 57 6.65 -0.10 7.61
CA ARG A 57 6.56 0.15 6.17
C ARG A 57 6.98 -1.09 5.41
N ILE A 58 6.10 -1.56 4.53
CA ILE A 58 6.31 -2.72 3.69
C ILE A 58 5.94 -2.33 2.27
N ASP A 59 6.87 -2.52 1.34
CA ASP A 59 6.66 -2.22 -0.06
C ASP A 59 6.44 -3.51 -0.85
N PHE A 60 5.44 -3.49 -1.71
CA PHE A 60 5.10 -4.57 -2.62
C PHE A 60 5.16 -4.10 -4.07
N ALA A 61 5.61 -4.97 -4.96
CA ALA A 61 5.36 -4.85 -6.38
C ALA A 61 4.17 -5.77 -6.70
N ALA A 62 3.13 -5.24 -7.33
CA ALA A 62 1.96 -6.01 -7.71
C ALA A 62 1.72 -5.91 -9.21
N LYS A 63 1.39 -7.04 -9.83
CA LYS A 63 0.83 -7.08 -11.18
C LYS A 63 -0.69 -7.18 -11.07
N ILE A 64 -1.39 -6.12 -11.44
CA ILE A 64 -2.86 -6.03 -11.38
C ILE A 64 -3.44 -6.40 -12.74
N ARG A 65 -4.48 -7.25 -12.75
CA ARG A 65 -5.26 -7.56 -13.95
C ARG A 65 -6.40 -6.54 -14.10
N GLU A 66 -6.49 -5.95 -15.28
CA GLU A 66 -7.55 -5.02 -15.64
C GLU A 66 -8.76 -5.77 -16.22
N PRO A 67 -9.97 -5.19 -16.19
CA PRO A 67 -11.18 -5.81 -16.74
C PRO A 67 -11.09 -6.13 -18.24
N ASP A 68 -10.23 -5.42 -18.98
CA ASP A 68 -10.01 -5.67 -20.41
C ASP A 68 -8.98 -6.77 -20.70
N GLY A 69 -8.50 -7.46 -19.66
CA GLY A 69 -7.52 -8.54 -19.75
C GLY A 69 -6.08 -8.06 -19.83
N SER A 70 -5.84 -6.74 -19.89
CA SER A 70 -4.48 -6.19 -19.78
C SER A 70 -3.96 -6.29 -18.35
N SER A 71 -2.66 -6.03 -18.17
CA SER A 71 -2.06 -5.99 -16.84
C SER A 71 -1.22 -4.73 -16.65
N ARG A 72 -1.20 -4.21 -15.43
CA ARG A 72 -0.32 -3.10 -15.04
C ARG A 72 0.52 -3.47 -13.82
N LEU A 73 1.75 -3.00 -13.81
CA LEU A 73 2.64 -3.12 -12.65
C LEU A 73 2.46 -1.89 -11.76
N VAL A 74 2.33 -2.11 -10.45
CA VAL A 74 2.22 -1.05 -9.45
C VAL A 74 3.14 -1.31 -8.28
N LEU A 75 3.61 -0.24 -7.66
CA LEU A 75 4.24 -0.28 -6.34
C LEU A 75 3.18 0.06 -5.29
N ILE A 76 3.14 -0.71 -4.21
CA ILE A 76 2.21 -0.54 -3.10
C ILE A 76 3.04 -0.38 -1.83
N GLU A 77 3.03 0.82 -1.26
CA GLU A 77 3.62 1.10 0.06
C GLU A 77 2.53 0.96 1.14
N LEU A 78 2.66 -0.05 2.02
CA LEU A 78 1.78 -0.24 3.17
C LEU A 78 2.43 0.36 4.42
N GLN A 79 1.80 1.40 4.98
CA GLN A 79 2.26 2.04 6.20
C GLN A 79 1.30 1.82 7.37
N LYS A 80 1.79 1.24 8.47
CA LYS A 80 1.10 1.23 9.76
C LYS A 80 1.84 2.14 10.73
N ALA A 81 1.19 3.20 11.19
CA ALA A 81 1.78 4.14 12.14
C ALA A 81 1.02 4.14 13.47
N LYS A 82 1.73 4.39 14.57
CA LYS A 82 1.13 4.54 15.91
C LYS A 82 0.55 5.94 16.11
N PHE A 83 1.16 6.98 15.56
CA PHE A 83 0.72 8.36 15.72
C PHE A 83 0.24 8.98 14.40
N PRO A 84 -0.83 9.81 14.40
CA PRO A 84 -1.29 10.50 13.20
C PRO A 84 -0.22 11.41 12.57
N THR A 85 0.66 11.98 13.38
CA THR A 85 1.77 12.85 12.96
C THR A 85 2.74 12.15 12.02
N ASP A 86 2.92 10.83 12.14
CA ASP A 86 3.79 10.04 11.26
C ASP A 86 3.24 9.94 9.83
N ILE A 87 1.91 9.99 9.68
CA ILE A 87 1.21 9.91 8.38
C ILE A 87 1.16 11.27 7.68
N THR A 88 1.30 12.38 8.41
CA THR A 88 1.21 13.74 7.87
C THR A 88 2.18 14.00 6.72
N ARG A 89 3.40 13.46 6.78
CA ARG A 89 4.38 13.57 5.67
C ARG A 89 3.84 12.93 4.39
N PHE A 90 3.28 11.73 4.49
CA PHE A 90 2.75 10.99 3.35
C PHE A 90 1.53 11.68 2.75
N ARG A 91 0.61 12.17 3.59
CA ARG A 91 -0.54 12.98 3.14
C ARG A 91 -0.10 14.24 2.41
N LYS A 92 0.94 14.94 2.90
CA LYS A 92 1.52 16.10 2.22
C LYS A 92 2.13 15.73 0.87
N TYR A 93 2.84 14.60 0.79
CA TYR A 93 3.40 14.10 -0.46
C TYR A 93 2.30 13.83 -1.49
N LEU A 94 1.29 13.03 -1.13
CA LEU A 94 0.15 12.75 -2.01
C LEU A 94 -0.55 14.04 -2.43
N GLY A 95 -0.82 14.94 -1.48
CA GLY A 95 -1.45 16.22 -1.76
C GLY A 95 -0.70 17.03 -2.83
N LYS A 96 0.64 17.02 -2.82
CA LYS A 96 1.45 17.64 -3.88
C LYS A 96 1.31 16.90 -5.22
N GLN A 97 1.40 15.56 -5.22
CA GLN A 97 1.27 14.79 -6.46
C GLN A 97 -0.10 14.95 -7.12
N TYR A 98 -1.17 15.07 -6.32
CA TYR A 98 -2.52 15.32 -6.84
C TYR A 98 -2.75 16.76 -7.31
N GLN A 99 -1.92 17.71 -6.90
CA GLN A 99 -1.97 19.11 -7.35
C GLN A 99 -1.17 19.33 -8.64
N GLU A 100 -0.32 18.39 -9.02
CA GLU A 100 0.55 18.52 -10.18
C GLU A 100 -0.23 18.20 -11.47
N ASP A 101 -0.38 19.18 -12.35
CA ASP A 101 -1.16 19.03 -13.59
C ASP A 101 -0.60 17.94 -14.52
N SER A 102 0.73 17.69 -14.45
CA SER A 102 1.37 16.64 -15.23
C SER A 102 0.95 15.21 -14.83
N ASN A 103 0.37 15.03 -13.64
CA ASN A 103 -0.17 13.75 -13.18
C ASN A 103 -1.67 13.56 -13.52
N ILE A 104 -2.27 14.52 -14.23
CA ILE A 104 -3.66 14.45 -14.71
C ILE A 104 -3.68 13.84 -16.11
N HIS A 105 -4.16 12.61 -16.23
CA HIS A 105 -4.30 11.91 -17.50
C HIS A 105 -5.76 11.86 -17.93
N LEU A 106 -6.03 12.08 -19.21
CA LEU A 106 -7.35 11.89 -19.77
C LEU A 106 -7.53 10.41 -20.15
N ASP A 107 -8.54 9.76 -19.60
CA ASP A 107 -8.95 8.44 -20.04
C ASP A 107 -9.64 8.58 -21.40
N GLU A 108 -8.94 8.21 -22.48
CA GLU A 108 -9.43 8.34 -23.86
C GLU A 108 -10.72 7.56 -24.13
N ARG A 109 -11.01 6.51 -23.34
CA ARG A 109 -12.22 5.69 -23.50
C ARG A 109 -13.44 6.32 -22.81
N THR A 110 -13.24 7.02 -21.70
CA THR A 110 -14.35 7.55 -20.87
C THR A 110 -14.45 9.07 -20.86
N GLY A 111 -13.45 9.78 -21.39
CA GLY A 111 -13.31 11.23 -21.33
C GLY A 111 -13.08 11.77 -19.91
N LYS A 112 -12.90 10.90 -18.92
CA LYS A 112 -12.72 11.29 -17.52
C LYS A 112 -11.25 11.58 -17.22
N ARG A 113 -11.01 12.63 -16.42
CA ARG A 113 -9.68 12.90 -15.86
C ARG A 113 -9.38 11.88 -14.77
N ARG A 114 -8.29 11.15 -14.92
CA ARG A 114 -7.72 10.23 -13.93
C ARG A 114 -6.40 10.79 -13.42
N LEU A 115 -6.20 10.71 -12.11
CA LEU A 115 -4.97 11.15 -11.47
C LEU A 115 -4.09 9.92 -11.24
N PHE A 116 -2.88 9.96 -11.78
CA PHE A 116 -1.87 8.92 -11.57
C PHE A 116 -0.66 9.55 -10.86
N PRO A 117 -0.72 9.74 -9.53
CA PRO A 117 0.41 10.26 -8.79
C PRO A 117 1.59 9.27 -8.87
N LEU A 118 2.76 9.77 -9.28
CA LEU A 118 4.02 9.02 -9.32
C LEU A 118 4.65 8.85 -7.93
#